data_AF-A0A1P8WNZ6-F1
#
_entry.id   AF-A0A1P8WNZ6-F1
#
_cell.length_a   1.000
_cell.length_b   1.000
_cell.length_c   1.000
_cell.angle_alpha   90.00
_cell.angle_beta   90.00
_cell.angle_gamma   90.00
#
_symmetry.space_group_name_H-M   'P 1'
#
loop_
_entity.id
_entity.type
_entity.pdbx_description
1 polymer ?
#
loop_
_entity_poly.entity_id
_entity_poly.type
_entity_poly.pdbx_seq_one_letter_code
_entity_poly.pdbx_strand_id
1 'polypeptide(L)'
;MKKSEFNAWLTKRVEFQSKVTVGACAGMAGVGLLAFIVQGGLLWLIFSTAYGSYLLGGLFILLIFGGMGVFTWLTAPKELHDEEYDVTTPNGDVVIRLAPTLSTAWTYAMGSLDSDQSIPERIFGLMMIVPRMAWTAIYVFGRVQEVKEIDVESCGKVLRRLLKKAERVDASDVADRFPDLDLPKTLRQLSLMDGVVFLTKGEVGMTLANRFKDDLENGLPSVKEAAAPQGSPFNG
;
A
#
# COMPACT_ATOMS: atom_id res chain seq x y z
N MET A 1 -11.05 18.45 22.37
CA MET A 1 -11.28 18.78 20.95
C MET A 1 -12.72 18.47 20.55
N LYS A 2 -13.39 19.41 19.91
CA LYS A 2 -14.79 19.28 19.46
C LYS A 2 -14.89 18.34 18.25
N LYS A 3 -16.08 17.78 17.97
CA LYS A 3 -16.33 16.89 16.80
C LYS A 3 -15.88 17.54 15.48
N SER A 4 -16.22 18.81 15.28
CA SER A 4 -15.88 19.56 14.07
C SER A 4 -14.36 19.76 13.90
N GLU A 5 -13.66 20.08 14.99
CA GLU A 5 -12.19 20.24 14.99
C GLU A 5 -11.49 18.93 14.65
N PHE A 6 -11.94 17.80 15.23
CA PHE A 6 -11.38 16.49 14.92
C PHE A 6 -11.61 16.09 13.47
N ASN A 7 -12.82 16.28 12.95
CA ASN A 7 -13.13 15.95 11.57
C ASN A 7 -12.31 16.81 10.61
N ALA A 8 -12.14 18.12 10.90
CA ALA A 8 -11.30 19.00 10.09
C ALA A 8 -9.81 18.58 10.12
N TRP A 9 -9.30 18.17 11.29
CA TRP A 9 -7.96 17.60 11.40
C TRP A 9 -7.84 16.29 10.60
N LEU A 10 -8.85 15.43 10.66
CA LEU A 10 -8.86 14.16 9.97
C LEU A 10 -8.87 14.33 8.45
N THR A 11 -9.65 15.29 7.93
CA THR A 11 -9.60 15.67 6.50
C THR A 11 -8.19 16.10 6.10
N LYS A 12 -7.54 16.98 6.89
CA LYS A 12 -6.15 17.39 6.62
C LYS A 12 -5.19 16.20 6.65
N ARG A 13 -5.38 15.25 7.56
CA ARG A 13 -4.57 14.03 7.64
C ARG A 13 -4.74 13.16 6.40
N VAL A 14 -5.97 12.95 5.94
CA VAL A 14 -6.26 12.18 4.73
C VAL A 14 -5.62 12.84 3.50
N GLU A 15 -5.72 14.16 3.38
CA GLU A 15 -5.04 14.91 2.32
C GLU A 15 -3.52 14.79 2.39
N PHE A 16 -2.95 14.88 3.60
CA PHE A 16 -1.53 14.70 3.83
C PHE A 16 -1.06 13.30 3.42
N GLN A 17 -1.76 12.26 3.88
CA GLN A 17 -1.48 10.87 3.53
C GLN A 17 -1.58 10.63 2.02
N SER A 18 -2.58 11.22 1.36
CA SER A 18 -2.74 11.17 -0.09
C SER A 18 -1.50 11.76 -0.79
N LYS A 19 -0.99 12.91 -0.34
CA LYS A 19 0.23 13.53 -0.88
C LYS A 19 1.47 12.66 -0.67
N VAL A 20 1.64 12.07 0.51
CA VAL A 20 2.76 11.16 0.81
C VAL A 20 2.70 9.90 -0.07
N THR A 21 1.50 9.34 -0.25
CA THR A 21 1.29 8.14 -1.06
C THR A 21 1.55 8.42 -2.55
N VAL A 22 1.14 9.59 -3.05
CA VAL A 22 1.51 10.05 -4.41
C VAL A 22 3.03 10.18 -4.54
N GLY A 23 3.72 10.71 -3.54
CA GLY A 23 5.18 10.76 -3.50
C GLY A 23 5.82 9.36 -3.58
N ALA A 24 5.29 8.39 -2.82
CA ALA A 24 5.74 7.00 -2.88
C ALA A 24 5.48 6.36 -4.25
N CYS A 25 4.33 6.63 -4.87
CA CYS A 25 4.01 6.19 -6.23
C CYS A 25 4.98 6.77 -7.26
N ALA A 26 5.30 8.06 -7.17
CA ALA A 26 6.30 8.70 -8.03
C ALA A 26 7.69 8.09 -7.82
N GLY A 27 8.05 7.75 -6.58
CA GLY A 27 9.27 7.01 -6.25
C GLY A 27 9.33 5.64 -6.92
N MET A 28 8.26 4.84 -6.82
CA MET A 28 8.15 3.53 -7.49
C MET A 28 8.27 3.66 -9.01
N ALA A 29 7.57 4.64 -9.61
CA ALA A 29 7.65 4.90 -11.04
C ALA A 29 9.07 5.31 -11.47
N GLY A 30 9.75 6.14 -10.69
CA GLY A 30 11.13 6.56 -10.95
C GLY A 30 12.12 5.39 -10.87
N VAL A 31 12.02 4.56 -9.84
CA VAL A 31 12.85 3.34 -9.70
C VAL A 31 12.55 2.35 -10.82
N GLY A 32 11.28 2.14 -11.15
CA GLY A 32 10.86 1.28 -12.25
C GLY A 32 11.40 1.74 -13.61
N LEU A 33 11.37 3.06 -13.88
CA LEU A 33 11.93 3.65 -15.09
C LEU A 33 13.45 3.45 -15.16
N LEU A 34 14.16 3.67 -14.06
CA LEU A 34 15.60 3.44 -13.99
C LEU A 34 15.94 1.97 -14.26
N ALA A 35 15.20 1.05 -13.62
CA ALA A 35 15.36 -0.39 -13.84
C ALA A 35 15.10 -0.76 -15.31
N PHE A 36 14.07 -0.18 -15.94
CA PHE A 36 13.79 -0.38 -17.36
C PHE A 36 14.92 0.12 -18.25
N ILE A 37 15.48 1.31 -17.98
CA ILE A 37 16.61 1.86 -18.76
C ILE A 37 17.83 0.95 -18.65
N VAL A 38 18.17 0.49 -17.43
CA VAL A 38 19.33 -0.36 -17.20
C VAL A 38 19.15 -1.74 -17.84
N GLN A 39 18.03 -2.41 -17.57
CA GLN A 39 17.76 -3.76 -18.10
C GLN A 39 17.51 -3.73 -19.61
N GLY A 40 16.67 -2.81 -20.07
CA GLY A 40 16.37 -2.62 -21.49
C GLY A 40 17.60 -2.21 -22.28
N GLY A 41 18.43 -1.30 -21.75
CA GLY A 41 19.69 -0.90 -22.37
C GLY A 41 20.68 -2.07 -22.50
N LEU A 42 20.82 -2.89 -21.46
CA LEU A 42 21.69 -4.07 -21.50
C LEU A 42 21.21 -5.10 -22.54
N LEU A 43 19.92 -5.42 -22.55
CA LEU A 43 19.33 -6.33 -23.54
C LEU A 43 19.47 -5.77 -24.95
N TRP A 44 19.31 -4.45 -25.11
CA TRP A 44 19.44 -3.78 -26.39
C TRP A 44 20.83 -3.95 -26.97
N LEU A 45 21.86 -3.76 -26.14
CA LEU A 45 23.25 -3.95 -26.52
C LEU A 45 23.53 -5.42 -26.90
N ILE A 46 23.05 -6.37 -26.10
CA ILE A 46 23.23 -7.81 -26.37
C ILE A 46 22.59 -8.19 -27.72
N PHE A 47 21.33 -7.83 -27.94
CA PHE A 47 20.63 -8.22 -29.16
C PHE A 47 21.10 -7.42 -30.39
N SER A 48 21.41 -6.13 -30.25
CA SER A 48 21.93 -5.35 -31.38
C SER A 48 23.29 -5.85 -31.85
N THR A 49 24.16 -6.27 -30.93
CA THR A 49 25.46 -6.88 -31.28
C THR A 49 25.30 -8.29 -31.85
N ALA A 50 24.40 -9.11 -31.28
CA ALA A 50 24.17 -10.47 -31.75
C ALA A 50 23.56 -10.53 -33.16
N TYR A 51 22.61 -9.63 -33.48
CA TYR A 51 21.89 -9.63 -34.76
C TYR A 51 22.42 -8.61 -35.78
N GLY A 52 23.37 -7.75 -35.39
CA GLY A 52 23.89 -6.67 -36.24
C GLY A 52 22.84 -5.60 -36.61
N SER A 53 21.73 -5.54 -35.88
CA SER A 53 20.60 -4.64 -36.18
C SER A 53 19.99 -4.07 -34.91
N TYR A 54 20.04 -2.74 -34.79
CA TYR A 54 19.43 -1.99 -33.70
C TYR A 54 17.90 -2.10 -33.68
N LEU A 55 17.28 -2.24 -34.86
CA LEU A 55 15.83 -2.35 -35.01
C LEU A 55 15.33 -3.70 -34.47
N LEU A 56 16.04 -4.79 -34.81
CA LEU A 56 15.73 -6.11 -34.26
C LEU A 56 15.93 -6.13 -32.74
N GLY A 57 17.02 -5.53 -32.23
CA GLY A 57 17.24 -5.40 -30.79
C GLY A 57 16.11 -4.68 -30.06
N GLY A 58 15.61 -3.59 -30.62
CA GLY A 58 14.44 -2.87 -30.07
C GLY A 58 13.16 -3.71 -30.08
N LEU A 59 12.92 -4.46 -31.15
CA LEU A 59 11.73 -5.33 -31.27
C LEU A 59 11.77 -6.46 -30.23
N PHE A 60 12.93 -7.08 -29.98
CA PHE A 60 13.09 -8.10 -28.94
C PHE A 60 12.81 -7.56 -27.54
N ILE A 61 13.26 -6.34 -27.22
CA ILE A 61 12.96 -5.70 -25.93
C ILE A 61 11.46 -5.50 -25.75
N LEU A 62 10.80 -4.97 -26.78
CA LEU A 62 9.35 -4.77 -26.74
C LEU A 62 8.61 -6.10 -26.56
N LEU A 63 9.05 -7.16 -27.23
CA LEU A 63 8.48 -8.51 -27.06
C LEU A 63 8.70 -9.05 -25.64
N ILE A 64 9.90 -8.90 -25.09
CA ILE A 64 10.23 -9.39 -23.75
C ILE A 64 9.44 -8.61 -22.70
N PHE A 65 9.60 -7.28 -22.62
CA PHE A 65 8.88 -6.48 -21.62
C PHE A 65 7.37 -6.49 -21.84
N GLY A 66 6.91 -6.50 -23.09
CA GLY A 66 5.48 -6.62 -23.42
C GLY A 66 4.93 -7.97 -22.98
N GLY A 67 5.61 -9.07 -23.31
CA GLY A 67 5.23 -10.42 -22.88
C GLY A 67 5.23 -10.57 -21.36
N MET A 68 6.25 -10.04 -20.68
CA MET A 68 6.32 -10.05 -19.21
C MET A 68 5.27 -9.15 -18.57
N GLY A 69 4.92 -8.02 -19.20
CA GLY A 69 3.82 -7.15 -18.77
C GLY A 69 2.47 -7.86 -18.87
N VAL A 70 2.21 -8.55 -19.99
CA VAL A 70 1.00 -9.37 -20.16
C VAL A 70 0.97 -10.52 -19.17
N PHE A 71 2.09 -11.23 -18.99
CA PHE A 71 2.19 -12.29 -18.00
C PHE A 71 1.88 -11.76 -16.59
N THR A 72 2.52 -10.65 -16.20
CA THR A 72 2.27 -10.01 -14.90
C THR A 72 0.81 -9.61 -14.77
N TRP A 73 0.20 -9.03 -15.79
CA TRP A 73 -1.23 -8.69 -15.75
C TRP A 73 -2.15 -9.90 -15.56
N LEU A 74 -1.83 -11.04 -16.17
CA LEU A 74 -2.61 -12.27 -16.06
C LEU A 74 -2.39 -13.00 -14.74
N THR A 75 -1.19 -12.94 -14.18
CA THR A 75 -0.83 -13.67 -12.95
C THR A 75 -0.89 -12.83 -11.69
N ALA A 76 -0.82 -11.51 -11.82
CA ALA A 76 -0.84 -10.63 -10.67
C ALA A 76 -2.23 -10.66 -10.03
N PRO A 77 -2.31 -10.70 -8.69
CA PRO A 77 -3.58 -10.61 -8.00
C PRO A 77 -4.22 -9.25 -8.31
N LYS A 78 -5.54 -9.28 -8.61
CA LYS A 78 -6.32 -8.07 -8.96
C LYS A 78 -6.33 -7.04 -7.83
N GLU A 79 -6.28 -7.52 -6.59
CA GLU A 79 -6.05 -6.75 -5.38
C GLU A 79 -4.79 -7.35 -4.76
N LEU A 80 -3.70 -6.59 -4.63
CA LEU A 80 -2.50 -7.08 -3.94
C LEU A 80 -2.90 -7.42 -2.50
N HIS A 81 -3.14 -8.70 -2.18
CA HIS A 81 -3.46 -9.22 -0.85
C HIS A 81 -4.32 -8.29 0.03
N ASP A 82 -5.54 -7.99 -0.42
CA ASP A 82 -6.58 -7.61 0.54
C ASP A 82 -6.79 -8.82 1.46
N GLU A 83 -6.51 -8.66 2.75
CA GLU A 83 -6.67 -9.73 3.72
C GLU A 83 -8.15 -9.80 4.12
N GLU A 84 -8.81 -10.90 3.77
CA GLU A 84 -10.20 -11.16 4.14
C GLU A 84 -10.25 -11.75 5.56
N TYR A 85 -11.09 -11.17 6.40
CA TYR A 85 -11.34 -11.64 7.75
C TYR A 85 -12.83 -11.78 8.00
N ASP A 86 -13.25 -12.96 8.45
CA ASP A 86 -14.61 -13.19 8.90
C ASP A 86 -14.78 -12.64 10.32
N VAL A 87 -15.71 -11.72 10.49
CA VAL A 87 -16.08 -11.20 11.80
C VAL A 87 -17.51 -11.59 12.12
N THR A 88 -17.65 -12.41 13.16
CA THR A 88 -18.95 -12.73 13.73
C THR A 88 -19.48 -11.51 14.47
N THR A 89 -20.52 -10.89 13.90
CA THR A 89 -21.28 -9.82 14.55
C THR A 89 -22.63 -10.37 15.02
N PRO A 90 -23.33 -9.70 15.96
CA PRO A 90 -24.65 -10.15 16.41
C PRO A 90 -25.71 -10.23 15.28
N ASN A 91 -25.47 -9.55 14.16
CA ASN A 91 -26.33 -9.52 12.99
C ASN A 91 -25.91 -10.51 11.89
N GLY A 92 -24.89 -11.35 12.13
CA GLY A 92 -24.35 -12.34 11.21
C GLY A 92 -22.84 -12.23 10.99
N ASP A 93 -22.26 -13.23 10.31
CA ASP A 93 -20.86 -13.19 9.89
C ASP A 93 -20.67 -12.19 8.75
N VAL A 94 -19.70 -11.30 8.90
CA VAL A 94 -19.39 -10.23 7.95
C VAL A 94 -17.93 -10.36 7.51
N VAL A 95 -17.71 -10.50 6.20
CA VAL A 95 -16.36 -10.52 5.63
C VAL A 95 -15.83 -9.09 5.53
N ILE A 96 -14.70 -8.82 6.18
CA ILE A 96 -14.01 -7.53 6.12
C ILE A 96 -12.76 -7.69 5.28
N ARG A 97 -12.55 -6.77 4.34
CA ARG A 97 -11.34 -6.70 3.52
C ARG A 97 -10.42 -5.61 4.05
N LEU A 98 -9.27 -6.00 4.58
CA LEU A 98 -8.28 -5.05 5.06
C LEU A 98 -7.28 -4.69 3.96
N ALA A 99 -6.93 -3.41 3.94
CA ALA A 99 -5.94 -2.85 3.05
C ALA A 99 -4.53 -3.35 3.41
N PRO A 100 -3.74 -3.90 2.47
CA PRO A 100 -2.33 -4.19 2.75
C PRO A 100 -1.55 -2.90 3.02
N THR A 101 -0.45 -3.01 3.74
CA THR A 101 0.41 -1.85 3.97
C THR A 101 1.19 -1.44 2.71
N LEU A 102 1.61 -0.17 2.63
CA LEU A 102 2.47 0.30 1.53
C LEU A 102 3.80 -0.46 1.46
N SER A 103 4.33 -0.95 2.58
CA SER A 103 5.53 -1.79 2.58
C SER A 103 5.30 -3.14 1.90
N THR A 104 4.13 -3.77 2.06
CA THR A 104 3.75 -4.99 1.33
C THR A 104 3.78 -4.76 -0.18
N ALA A 105 3.30 -3.60 -0.64
CA ALA A 105 3.33 -3.22 -2.05
C ALA A 105 4.78 -3.11 -2.57
N TRP A 106 5.68 -2.47 -1.82
CA TRP A 106 7.11 -2.40 -2.14
C TRP A 106 7.80 -3.76 -2.16
N THR A 107 7.51 -4.62 -1.18
CA THR A 107 8.07 -5.99 -1.12
C THR A 107 7.66 -6.81 -2.33
N TYR A 108 6.38 -6.74 -2.74
CA TYR A 108 5.94 -7.39 -3.97
C TYR A 108 6.66 -6.83 -5.21
N ALA A 109 6.81 -5.50 -5.28
CA ALA A 109 7.43 -4.84 -6.42
C ALA A 109 8.90 -5.23 -6.61
N MET A 110 9.65 -5.33 -5.51
CA MET A 110 11.05 -5.75 -5.51
C MET A 110 11.20 -7.27 -5.67
N GLY A 111 10.20 -8.03 -5.25
CA GLY A 111 10.24 -9.49 -5.21
C GLY A 111 11.14 -10.02 -4.09
N SER A 112 11.07 -11.34 -3.87
CA SER A 112 12.04 -12.04 -3.03
C SER A 112 13.32 -12.32 -3.84
N LEU A 113 14.47 -11.98 -3.24
CA LEU A 113 15.80 -12.41 -3.69
C LEU A 113 16.36 -13.44 -2.69
N ASP A 114 15.57 -14.47 -2.40
CA ASP A 114 16.00 -15.54 -1.50
C ASP A 114 17.27 -16.23 -2.03
N SER A 115 18.16 -16.61 -1.10
CA SER A 115 19.45 -17.23 -1.40
C SER A 115 19.32 -18.55 -2.15
N ASP A 116 18.18 -19.24 -2.01
CA ASP A 116 17.98 -20.61 -2.47
C ASP A 116 17.50 -20.70 -3.94
N GLN A 117 17.33 -19.55 -4.60
CA GLN A 117 16.92 -19.49 -6.01
C GLN A 117 18.04 -19.93 -6.96
N SER A 118 17.69 -20.74 -7.96
CA SER A 118 18.59 -21.10 -9.06
C SER A 118 18.94 -19.89 -9.94
N ILE A 119 20.05 -19.95 -10.68
CA ILE A 119 20.50 -18.85 -11.56
C ILE A 119 19.41 -18.41 -12.55
N PRO A 120 18.68 -19.33 -13.23
CA PRO A 120 17.59 -18.93 -14.13
C PRO A 120 16.45 -18.21 -13.41
N GLU A 121 16.06 -18.66 -12.20
CA GLU A 121 15.02 -18.01 -11.40
C GLU A 121 15.43 -16.61 -10.96
N ARG A 122 16.71 -16.41 -10.60
CA ARG A 122 17.23 -15.08 -10.27
C ARG A 122 17.19 -14.13 -11.46
N ILE A 123 17.57 -14.60 -12.64
CA ILE A 123 17.50 -13.78 -13.86
C ILE A 123 16.05 -13.43 -14.18
N PHE A 124 15.14 -14.40 -14.11
CA PHE A 124 13.72 -14.16 -14.32
C PHE A 124 13.14 -13.19 -13.28
N GLY A 125 13.53 -13.34 -12.00
CA GLY A 125 13.15 -12.45 -10.91
C GLY A 125 13.60 -11.01 -11.16
N LEU A 126 14.86 -10.80 -11.57
CA LEU A 126 15.38 -9.49 -11.95
C LEU A 126 14.61 -8.88 -13.11
N MET A 127 14.37 -9.66 -14.16
CA MET A 127 13.61 -9.22 -15.33
C MET A 127 12.15 -8.85 -14.99
N MET A 128 11.56 -9.49 -13.98
CA MET A 128 10.21 -9.22 -13.51
C MET A 128 10.09 -7.97 -12.64
N ILE A 129 11.20 -7.34 -12.20
CA ILE A 129 11.16 -6.13 -11.36
C ILE A 129 10.40 -5.01 -12.07
N VAL A 130 10.71 -4.74 -13.33
CA VAL A 130 10.05 -3.64 -14.08
C VAL A 130 8.54 -3.84 -14.20
N PRO A 131 8.02 -4.96 -14.71
CA PRO A 131 6.58 -5.15 -14.84
C PRO A 131 5.89 -5.24 -13.47
N ARG A 132 6.52 -5.82 -12.44
CA ARG A 132 5.97 -5.80 -11.07
C ARG A 132 5.90 -4.38 -10.51
N MET A 133 6.94 -3.57 -10.68
CA MET A 133 6.97 -2.19 -10.21
C MET A 133 5.90 -1.33 -10.91
N ALA A 134 5.71 -1.53 -12.22
CA ALA A 134 4.64 -0.87 -12.97
C ALA A 134 3.25 -1.29 -12.46
N TRP A 135 3.03 -2.59 -12.22
CA TRP A 135 1.78 -3.09 -11.66
C TRP A 135 1.51 -2.54 -10.26
N THR A 136 2.51 -2.57 -9.38
CA THR A 136 2.42 -2.00 -8.04
C THR A 136 2.12 -0.50 -8.07
N ALA A 137 2.72 0.25 -8.99
CA ALA A 137 2.42 1.68 -9.15
C ALA A 137 0.95 1.93 -9.51
N ILE A 138 0.36 1.11 -10.39
CA ILE A 138 -1.08 1.18 -10.72
C ILE A 138 -1.93 0.88 -9.48
N TYR A 139 -1.59 -0.17 -8.74
CA TYR A 139 -2.29 -0.53 -7.50
C TYR A 139 -2.23 0.59 -6.46
N VAL A 140 -1.03 1.14 -6.20
CA VAL A 140 -0.81 2.24 -5.25
C VAL A 140 -1.54 3.51 -5.68
N PHE A 141 -1.63 3.77 -6.99
CA PHE A 141 -2.43 4.86 -7.52
C PHE A 141 -3.93 4.66 -7.27
N GLY A 142 -4.45 3.43 -7.43
CA GLY A 142 -5.82 3.08 -7.02
C GLY A 142 -6.07 3.39 -5.54
N ARG A 143 -5.11 3.07 -4.67
CA ARG A 143 -5.20 3.39 -3.24
C ARG A 143 -5.29 4.89 -2.96
N VAL A 144 -4.60 5.72 -3.74
CA VAL A 144 -4.70 7.18 -3.61
C VAL A 144 -6.14 7.64 -3.84
N GLN A 145 -6.88 6.98 -4.74
CA GLN A 145 -8.29 7.27 -4.97
C GLN A 145 -9.14 6.79 -3.79
N GLU A 146 -8.95 5.56 -3.31
CA GLU A 146 -9.68 5.04 -2.14
C GLU A 146 -9.49 5.91 -0.89
N VAL A 147 -8.27 6.41 -0.64
CA VAL A 147 -7.98 7.32 0.48
C VAL A 147 -8.74 8.65 0.36
N LYS A 148 -8.92 9.17 -0.85
CA LYS A 148 -9.69 10.41 -1.08
C LYS A 148 -11.19 10.23 -0.86
N GLU A 149 -11.69 9.00 -0.95
CA GLU A 149 -13.10 8.66 -0.78
C GLU A 149 -13.45 8.24 0.67
N ILE A 150 -12.52 8.38 1.61
CA ILE A 150 -12.75 8.07 3.03
C ILE A 150 -13.88 8.92 3.60
N ASP A 151 -14.88 8.26 4.20
CA ASP A 151 -15.93 8.93 4.95
C ASP A 151 -15.38 9.38 6.31
N VAL A 152 -14.95 10.65 6.35
CA VAL A 152 -14.40 11.30 7.53
C VAL A 152 -15.37 11.29 8.71
N GLU A 153 -16.69 11.33 8.47
CA GLU A 153 -17.66 11.34 9.57
C GLU A 153 -17.77 9.97 10.23
N SER A 154 -17.94 8.92 9.43
CA SER A 154 -18.06 7.54 9.92
C SER A 154 -16.76 7.06 10.56
N CYS A 155 -15.62 7.21 9.86
CA CYS A 155 -14.30 6.90 10.42
C CYS A 155 -14.00 7.75 11.65
N GLY A 156 -14.39 9.03 11.66
CA GLY A 156 -14.17 9.93 12.78
C GLY A 156 -14.94 9.55 14.05
N LYS A 157 -16.09 8.87 13.96
CA LYS A 157 -16.80 8.30 15.12
C LYS A 157 -15.98 7.17 15.75
N VAL A 158 -15.49 6.24 14.94
CA VAL A 158 -14.71 5.08 15.40
C VAL A 158 -13.35 5.52 15.96
N LEU A 159 -12.64 6.42 15.28
CA LEU A 159 -11.33 6.92 15.74
C LEU A 159 -11.42 7.66 17.08
N ARG A 160 -12.47 8.47 17.30
CA ARG A 160 -12.68 9.10 18.61
C ARG A 160 -12.96 8.08 19.71
N ARG A 161 -13.59 6.95 19.38
CA ARG A 161 -13.79 5.85 20.32
C ARG A 161 -12.46 5.18 20.65
N LEU A 162 -11.64 4.88 19.64
CA LEU A 162 -10.29 4.34 19.80
C LEU A 162 -9.41 5.26 20.65
N LEU A 163 -9.42 6.57 20.40
CA LEU A 163 -8.70 7.56 21.21
C LEU A 163 -9.12 7.55 22.68
N LYS A 164 -10.42 7.40 22.96
CA LYS A 164 -10.95 7.38 24.33
C LYS A 164 -10.65 6.09 25.07
N LYS A 165 -10.68 4.94 24.38
CA LYS A 165 -10.48 3.64 25.02
C LYS A 165 -9.00 3.34 25.27
N ALA A 166 -8.07 4.00 24.55
CA ALA A 166 -6.60 3.84 24.63
C ALA A 166 -6.07 2.40 24.44
N GLU A 167 -6.95 1.41 24.46
CA GLU A 167 -6.75 -0.03 24.29
C GLU A 167 -7.40 -0.51 22.99
N ARG A 168 -7.24 -1.81 22.72
CA ARG A 168 -7.86 -2.53 21.61
C ARG A 168 -9.39 -2.38 21.63
N VAL A 169 -9.97 -2.08 20.47
CA VAL A 169 -11.43 -2.05 20.24
C VAL A 169 -11.76 -3.12 19.21
N ASP A 170 -12.54 -4.11 19.60
CA ASP A 170 -12.98 -5.18 18.71
C ASP A 170 -14.02 -4.67 17.71
N ALA A 171 -14.05 -5.26 16.52
CA ALA A 171 -14.99 -4.92 15.47
C ALA A 171 -16.45 -5.13 15.90
N SER A 172 -16.70 -6.12 16.77
CA SER A 172 -17.98 -6.38 17.42
C SER A 172 -18.45 -5.20 18.30
N ASP A 173 -17.58 -4.62 19.16
CA ASP A 173 -17.91 -3.43 19.97
C ASP A 173 -18.24 -2.21 19.09
N VAL A 174 -17.65 -2.11 17.89
CA VAL A 174 -17.98 -1.07 16.93
C VAL A 174 -19.36 -1.30 16.33
N ALA A 175 -19.68 -2.53 15.94
CA ALA A 175 -20.99 -2.90 15.39
C ALA A 175 -22.12 -2.62 16.39
N ASP A 176 -21.93 -3.02 17.65
CA ASP A 176 -22.93 -2.86 18.72
C ASP A 176 -23.21 -1.40 19.04
N ARG A 177 -22.16 -0.57 19.01
CA ARG A 177 -22.24 0.83 19.43
C ARG A 177 -22.71 1.77 18.33
N PHE A 178 -22.52 1.37 17.07
CA PHE A 178 -22.85 2.16 15.90
C PHE A 178 -23.59 1.29 14.87
N PRO A 179 -24.83 0.87 15.18
CA PRO A 179 -25.59 -0.05 14.32
C PRO A 179 -25.92 0.56 12.94
N ASP A 180 -25.92 1.90 12.83
CA ASP A 180 -26.20 2.61 11.58
C ASP A 180 -24.97 2.69 10.64
N LEU A 181 -23.79 2.23 11.07
CA LEU A 181 -22.60 2.24 10.23
C LEU A 181 -22.52 1.02 9.33
N ASP A 182 -22.18 1.25 8.08
CA ASP A 182 -21.69 0.19 7.18
C ASP A 182 -20.31 -0.25 7.69
N LEU A 183 -20.30 -1.31 8.51
CA LEU A 183 -19.12 -1.83 9.18
C LEU A 183 -18.05 -2.30 8.18
N PRO A 184 -18.35 -3.13 7.15
CA PRO A 184 -17.37 -3.49 6.12
C PRO A 184 -16.67 -2.28 5.50
N LYS A 185 -17.47 -1.30 5.05
CA LYS A 185 -16.95 -0.11 4.38
C LYS A 185 -16.12 0.74 5.33
N THR A 186 -16.60 0.95 6.55
CA THR A 186 -15.91 1.78 7.55
C THR A 186 -14.58 1.14 7.97
N LEU A 187 -14.56 -0.17 8.20
CA LEU A 187 -13.33 -0.89 8.58
C LEU A 187 -12.32 -0.93 7.43
N ARG A 188 -12.78 -1.12 6.19
CA ARG A 188 -11.93 -0.95 5.00
C ARG A 188 -11.33 0.44 4.95
N GLN A 189 -12.14 1.49 5.10
CA GLN A 189 -11.66 2.87 5.07
C GLN A 189 -10.70 3.19 6.22
N LEU A 190 -10.93 2.65 7.41
CA LEU A 190 -10.01 2.77 8.55
C LEU A 190 -8.69 2.04 8.29
N SER A 191 -8.71 0.88 7.62
CA SER A 191 -7.49 0.15 7.24
C SER A 191 -6.63 0.90 6.23
N LEU A 192 -7.24 1.80 5.44
CA LEU A 192 -6.51 2.72 4.57
C LEU A 192 -5.85 3.86 5.34
N MET A 193 -6.21 4.13 6.60
CA MET A 193 -5.69 5.28 7.35
C MET A 193 -4.36 4.97 8.02
N ASP A 194 -3.37 5.80 7.74
CA ASP A 194 -2.06 5.66 8.35
C ASP A 194 -2.13 5.97 9.85
N GLY A 195 -1.81 4.97 10.69
CA GLY A 195 -1.85 5.06 12.15
C GLY A 195 -2.95 4.24 12.82
N VAL A 196 -3.85 3.62 12.04
CA VAL A 196 -4.76 2.58 12.53
C VAL A 196 -4.08 1.22 12.35
N VAL A 197 -4.03 0.43 13.41
CA VAL A 197 -3.43 -0.91 13.39
C VAL A 197 -4.54 -1.93 13.64
N PHE A 198 -4.71 -2.85 12.71
CA PHE A 198 -5.62 -3.97 12.87
C PHE A 198 -4.89 -5.13 13.56
N LEU A 199 -5.55 -5.69 14.57
CA LEU A 199 -5.09 -6.83 15.34
C LEU A 199 -5.97 -8.02 14.96
N THR A 200 -5.41 -8.90 14.15
CA THR A 200 -6.15 -10.00 13.51
C THR A 200 -5.94 -11.35 14.20
N LYS A 201 -5.12 -11.38 15.26
CA LYS A 201 -4.94 -12.56 16.09
C LYS A 201 -6.14 -12.69 17.06
N GLY A 202 -6.99 -13.69 16.82
CA GLY A 202 -8.25 -13.91 17.54
C GLY A 202 -9.39 -13.19 16.84
N GLU A 203 -10.22 -12.45 17.57
CA GLU A 203 -11.21 -11.56 16.96
C GLU A 203 -10.52 -10.41 16.22
N VAL A 204 -11.15 -9.83 15.21
CA VAL A 204 -10.59 -8.64 14.54
C VAL A 204 -10.78 -7.43 15.45
N GLY A 205 -9.67 -6.86 15.89
CA GLY A 205 -9.64 -5.63 16.67
C GLY A 205 -8.85 -4.52 16.01
N MET A 206 -8.96 -3.32 16.55
CA MET A 206 -8.26 -2.13 16.09
C MET A 206 -7.61 -1.42 17.26
N THR A 207 -6.47 -0.81 17.01
CA THR A 207 -5.81 0.12 17.93
C THR A 207 -5.20 1.28 17.15
N LEU A 208 -4.83 2.35 17.87
CA LEU A 208 -4.12 3.48 17.30
C LEU A 208 -2.63 3.36 17.60
N ALA A 209 -1.82 3.50 16.56
CA ALA A 209 -0.39 3.64 16.72
C ALA A 209 -0.05 4.94 17.47
N ASN A 210 1.04 4.95 18.23
CA ASN A 210 1.47 6.12 19.01
C ASN A 210 1.64 7.37 18.13
N ARG A 211 2.20 7.22 16.92
CA ARG A 211 2.31 8.29 15.92
C ARG A 211 0.98 9.01 15.62
N PHE A 212 -0.16 8.31 15.68
CA PHE A 212 -1.46 8.94 15.44
C PHE A 212 -1.82 9.90 16.56
N LYS A 213 -1.48 9.56 17.81
CA LYS A 213 -1.65 10.44 18.97
C LYS A 213 -0.66 11.60 18.89
N ASP A 214 0.59 11.33 18.55
CA ASP A 214 1.62 12.35 18.40
C ASP A 214 1.25 13.38 17.32
N ASP A 215 0.76 12.94 16.15
CA ASP A 215 0.30 13.81 15.06
C ASP A 215 -0.94 14.65 15.45
N LEU A 216 -1.72 14.15 16.40
CA LEU A 216 -2.90 14.85 16.90
C LEU A 216 -2.53 15.96 17.89
N GLU A 217 -1.53 15.70 18.74
CA GLU A 217 -1.04 16.62 19.77
C GLU A 217 -0.08 17.67 19.18
N ASN A 218 0.86 17.25 18.34
CA ASN A 218 1.92 18.09 17.79
C ASN A 218 1.59 18.66 16.40
N GLY A 219 0.49 18.19 15.79
CA GLY A 219 0.13 18.54 14.42
C GLY A 219 0.79 17.63 13.38
N LEU A 220 0.32 17.72 12.13
CA LEU A 220 0.84 16.89 11.04
C LEU A 220 2.24 17.38 10.63
N PRO A 221 3.22 16.47 10.45
CA PRO A 221 4.55 16.84 9.97
C PRO A 221 4.48 17.38 8.54
N SER A 222 5.54 18.04 8.09
CA SER A 222 5.63 18.44 6.69
C SER A 222 5.86 17.22 5.78
N VAL A 223 5.45 17.31 4.51
CA VAL A 223 5.64 16.21 3.53
C VAL A 223 7.12 15.86 3.36
N LYS A 224 8.02 16.85 3.49
CA LYS A 224 9.47 16.64 3.42
C LYS A 224 9.99 15.83 4.61
N GLU A 225 9.51 16.10 5.82
CA GLU A 225 9.89 15.36 7.03
C GLU A 225 9.36 13.93 7.01
N ALA A 226 8.14 13.72 6.50
CA ALA A 226 7.58 12.37 6.36
C ALA A 226 8.21 11.55 5.24
N ALA A 227 8.77 12.20 4.21
CA ALA A 227 9.52 11.55 3.13
C ALA A 227 11.01 11.37 3.45
N ALA A 228 11.53 12.00 4.50
CA ALA A 228 12.90 11.81 4.93
C ALA A 228 13.07 10.37 5.45
N PRO A 229 14.18 9.68 5.11
CA PRO A 229 14.47 8.40 5.72
C PRO A 229 14.54 8.61 7.23
N GLN A 230 13.59 8.03 7.97
CA GLN A 230 13.67 7.99 9.42
C GLN A 230 15.01 7.33 9.75
N GLY A 231 15.84 8.04 10.52
CA GLY A 231 17.19 7.61 10.86
C GLY A 231 17.19 6.13 11.26
N SER A 232 18.18 5.40 10.75
CA SER A 232 18.36 3.97 10.99
C SER A 232 18.07 3.61 12.45
N PRO A 233 17.22 2.60 12.75
CA PRO A 233 17.03 2.10 14.10
C PRO A 233 18.30 1.44 14.68
N PHE A 234 19.39 1.39 13.92
CA PHE A 234 20.70 0.85 14.31
C PHE A 234 21.74 1.93 14.70
N ASN A 235 21.33 3.18 14.88
CA ASN A 235 22.17 4.19 15.56
C ASN A 235 21.84 4.20 17.06
N GLY A 236 22.26 3.15 17.76
CA GLY A 236 22.22 3.01 19.21
C GLY A 236 23.39 2.16 19.67
#